data_AF-A0A317JXC2-F1
#
_entry.id   AF-A0A317JXC2-F1
#
_cell.length_a   1.000
_cell.length_b   1.000
_cell.length_c   1.000
_cell.angle_alpha   90.00
_cell.angle_beta   90.00
_cell.angle_gamma   90.00
#
_symmetry.space_group_name_H-M   'P 1'
#
loop_
_entity.id
_entity.type
_entity.pdbx_description
1 polymer ?
#
loop_
_entity_poly.entity_id
_entity_poly.type
_entity_poly.pdbx_seq_one_letter_code
_entity_poly.pdbx_strand_id
1 'polypeptide(L)'
;MVFTVPVRAQPPARAVDRWADAGLVSGEAVELDVRAARLGSRVLALLLDLLVQAVVALVLTSGLSMVLVALPVGVMDGALSGALQTLLLILVLVGYPVLMERFAGGRTVGKLAVGLRVV
;
A
#
# COMPACT_ATOMS: atom_id res chain seq x y z
N MET A 1 -19.99 53.92 -10.50
CA MET A 1 -20.22 53.19 -9.23
C MET A 1 -19.04 52.28 -9.00
N VAL A 2 -18.24 52.55 -7.97
CA VAL A 2 -17.04 51.77 -7.64
C VAL A 2 -17.42 50.75 -6.59
N PHE A 3 -17.37 49.46 -6.94
CA PHE A 3 -17.57 48.35 -6.02
C PHE A 3 -16.22 47.95 -5.42
N THR A 4 -15.88 48.48 -4.25
CA THR A 4 -14.76 47.94 -3.44
C THR A 4 -15.32 46.94 -2.44
N VAL A 5 -15.16 45.65 -2.76
CA VAL A 5 -15.39 44.59 -1.77
C VAL A 5 -14.14 44.52 -0.89
N PRO A 6 -14.24 44.68 0.43
CA PRO A 6 -13.09 44.55 1.31
C PRO A 6 -12.65 43.09 1.36
N VAL A 7 -11.47 42.80 0.79
CA VAL A 7 -10.81 41.49 0.94
C VAL A 7 -10.22 41.43 2.34
N ARG A 8 -10.78 40.56 3.19
CA ARG A 8 -10.17 40.24 4.49
C ARG A 8 -9.11 39.17 4.26
N ALA A 9 -7.89 39.42 4.72
CA ALA A 9 -6.87 38.39 4.79
C ALA A 9 -7.36 37.25 5.72
N GLN A 10 -7.24 36.01 5.25
CA GLN A 10 -7.47 34.82 6.06
C GLN A 10 -6.51 34.89 7.27
N PRO A 11 -7.01 34.78 8.52
CA PRO A 11 -6.12 34.76 9.68
C PRO A 11 -5.19 33.55 9.59
N PRO A 12 -3.92 33.66 10.04
CA PRO A 12 -2.97 32.56 9.98
C PRO A 12 -3.52 31.36 10.74
N ALA A 13 -3.55 30.19 10.08
CA ALA A 13 -3.96 28.94 10.69
C ALA A 13 -3.20 28.75 12.01
N ARG A 14 -3.95 28.53 13.09
CA ARG A 14 -3.42 28.34 14.45
C ARG A 14 -2.29 27.30 14.41
N ALA A 15 -1.11 27.69 14.88
CA ALA A 15 0.14 26.94 14.80
C ALA A 15 0.20 25.70 15.71
N VAL A 16 -0.93 25.05 15.99
CA VAL A 16 -1.03 24.04 17.05
C VAL A 16 -0.58 22.65 16.57
N ASP A 17 -0.53 22.37 15.25
CA ASP A 17 -0.05 21.08 14.70
C ASP A 17 0.80 21.22 13.41
N ARG A 18 1.53 22.33 13.24
CA ARG A 18 2.28 22.68 11.99
C ARG A 18 3.26 21.60 11.49
N TRP A 19 3.66 20.68 12.36
CA TRP A 19 4.63 19.62 12.06
C TRP A 19 3.97 18.31 11.60
N ALA A 20 2.66 18.13 11.83
CA ALA A 20 1.92 16.91 11.44
C ALA A 20 1.17 17.08 10.12
N ASP A 21 0.62 18.27 9.87
CA ASP A 21 -0.14 18.63 8.68
C ASP A 21 0.52 19.86 8.03
N ALA A 22 1.66 19.67 7.35
CA ALA A 22 2.20 20.71 6.50
C ALA A 22 1.19 20.95 5.37
N GLY A 23 0.48 22.09 5.41
CA GLY A 23 -0.62 22.40 4.49
C GLY A 23 -0.28 22.02 3.05
N LEU A 24 -1.06 21.10 2.49
CA LEU A 24 -0.82 20.55 1.16
C LEU A 24 -1.45 21.50 0.14
N VAL A 25 -0.63 22.23 -0.61
CA VAL A 25 -1.13 23.12 -1.66
C VAL A 25 -0.98 22.41 -3.01
N SER A 26 -2.09 22.23 -3.71
CA SER A 26 -2.14 21.68 -5.07
C SER A 26 -1.39 22.57 -6.07
N GLY A 27 -1.01 22.02 -7.24
CA GLY A 27 -0.43 22.80 -8.35
C GLY A 27 -1.30 23.96 -8.82
N GLU A 28 -2.61 23.90 -8.54
CA GLU A 28 -3.59 24.97 -8.79
C GLU A 28 -3.66 26.02 -7.65
N ALA A 29 -2.67 26.05 -6.74
CA ALA A 29 -2.63 26.90 -5.56
C ALA A 29 -3.82 26.74 -4.59
N VAL A 30 -4.45 25.55 -4.57
CA VAL A 30 -5.56 25.21 -3.67
C VAL A 30 -5.04 24.46 -2.45
N GLU A 31 -5.35 24.95 -1.25
CA GLU A 31 -5.02 24.28 0.02
C GLU A 31 -5.94 23.07 0.24
N LEU A 32 -5.33 21.90 0.43
CA LEU A 32 -5.98 20.63 0.71
C LEU A 32 -5.93 20.36 2.22
N ASP A 33 -7.10 20.35 2.85
CA ASP A 33 -7.26 19.96 4.25
C ASP A 33 -7.34 18.42 4.37
N VAL A 34 -6.21 17.75 4.12
CA VAL A 34 -6.09 16.30 4.31
C VAL A 34 -5.27 16.01 5.55
N ARG A 35 -5.90 15.28 6.48
CA ARG A 35 -5.23 14.85 7.71
C ARG A 35 -4.27 13.70 7.41
N ALA A 36 -2.98 13.89 7.69
CA ALA A 36 -1.99 12.85 7.47
C ALA A 36 -2.22 11.65 8.42
N ALA A 37 -2.23 10.44 7.86
CA ALA A 37 -2.29 9.22 8.66
C ALA A 37 -1.05 9.09 9.56
N ARG A 38 -1.28 8.89 10.86
CA ARG A 38 -0.23 8.76 11.88
C ARG A 38 0.67 7.55 11.60
N LEU A 39 1.96 7.68 11.96
CA LEU A 39 2.98 6.63 11.76
C LEU A 39 2.53 5.26 12.30
N GLY A 40 1.91 5.21 13.49
CA GLY A 40 1.45 3.96 14.10
C GLY A 40 0.43 3.19 13.23
N SER A 41 -0.52 3.89 12.61
CA SER A 41 -1.50 3.26 11.71
C SER A 41 -0.88 2.71 10.43
N ARG A 42 0.17 3.38 9.91
CA ARG A 42 0.93 2.92 8.74
C ARG A 42 1.76 1.68 9.07
N VAL A 43 2.39 1.65 10.25
CA VAL A 43 3.14 0.48 10.73
C VAL A 43 2.21 -0.70 10.97
N LEU A 44 1.06 -0.49 11.60
CA LEU A 44 0.07 -1.55 11.81
C LEU A 44 -0.45 -2.12 10.48
N ALA A 45 -0.75 -1.25 9.50
CA ALA A 45 -1.12 -1.69 8.15
C ALA A 45 -0.03 -2.58 7.53
N LEU A 46 1.23 -2.16 7.61
CA LEU A 46 2.36 -2.93 7.10
C LEU A 46 2.50 -4.30 7.81
N LEU A 47 2.36 -4.35 9.12
CA LEU A 47 2.42 -5.61 9.88
C LEU A 47 1.31 -6.59 9.45
N LEU A 48 0.10 -6.08 9.22
CA LEU A 48 -1.00 -6.89 8.69
C LEU A 48 -0.70 -7.37 7.27
N ASP A 49 -0.13 -6.53 6.41
CA ASP A 49 0.26 -6.93 5.06
C ASP A 49 1.37 -7.98 5.06
N LEU A 50 2.35 -7.89 5.97
CA LEU A 50 3.37 -8.91 6.14
C LEU A 50 2.77 -10.25 6.60
N LEU A 51 1.80 -10.22 7.51
CA LEU A 51 1.07 -11.42 7.93
C LEU A 51 0.31 -12.05 6.74
N VAL A 52 -0.38 -11.23 5.96
CA VAL A 52 -1.09 -11.69 4.75
C VAL A 52 -0.10 -12.28 3.74
N GLN A 53 1.03 -11.61 3.47
CA GLN A 53 2.06 -12.13 2.58
C GLN A 53 2.63 -13.48 3.08
N ALA A 54 2.85 -13.64 4.39
CA ALA A 54 3.32 -14.90 4.95
C ALA A 54 2.29 -16.03 4.76
N VAL A 55 0.99 -15.74 4.97
CA VAL A 55 -0.08 -16.71 4.71
C VAL A 55 -0.17 -17.06 3.23
N VAL A 56 -0.12 -16.07 2.34
CA VAL A 56 -0.13 -16.28 0.88
C VAL A 56 1.07 -17.11 0.44
N ALA A 57 2.27 -16.81 0.94
CA ALA A 57 3.47 -17.58 0.66
C ALA A 57 3.31 -19.03 1.10
N LEU A 58 2.79 -19.27 2.31
CA LEU A 58 2.56 -20.62 2.83
C LEU A 58 1.58 -21.40 1.95
N VAL A 59 0.45 -20.78 1.58
CA VAL A 59 -0.58 -21.41 0.73
C VAL A 59 -0.03 -21.71 -0.66
N LEU A 60 0.67 -20.76 -1.29
CA LEU A 60 1.23 -20.96 -2.63
C LEU A 60 2.36 -22.00 -2.62
N THR A 61 3.23 -21.99 -1.60
CA THR A 61 4.33 -22.98 -1.49
C THR A 61 3.77 -24.38 -1.27
N SER A 62 2.80 -24.54 -0.37
CA SER A 62 2.19 -25.84 -0.08
C SER A 62 1.40 -26.37 -1.28
N GLY A 63 0.61 -25.51 -1.94
CA GLY A 63 -0.11 -25.86 -3.16
C GLY A 63 0.83 -26.24 -4.31
N LEU A 64 1.89 -25.46 -4.53
CA LEU A 64 2.90 -25.78 -5.54
C LEU A 64 3.58 -27.11 -5.22
N SER A 65 3.97 -27.34 -3.96
CA SER A 65 4.60 -28.60 -3.53
C SER A 65 3.69 -29.81 -3.79
N MET A 66 2.39 -29.69 -3.52
CA MET A 66 1.41 -30.74 -3.79
C MET A 66 1.31 -31.08 -5.29
N VAL A 67 1.33 -30.05 -6.16
CA VAL A 67 1.32 -30.24 -7.62
C VAL A 67 2.62 -30.89 -8.09
N LEU A 68 3.77 -30.44 -7.57
CA LEU A 68 5.08 -30.96 -7.98
C LEU A 68 5.27 -32.43 -7.61
N VAL A 69 4.72 -32.89 -6.48
CA VAL A 69 4.77 -34.31 -6.08
C VAL A 69 4.01 -35.22 -7.06
N ALA A 70 3.00 -34.71 -7.76
CA ALA A 70 2.25 -35.48 -8.75
C ALA A 70 2.95 -35.59 -10.11
N LEU A 71 4.05 -34.86 -10.33
CA LEU A 71 4.77 -34.89 -11.61
C LEU A 71 5.63 -36.14 -11.78
N PRO A 72 5.84 -36.62 -13.01
CA PRO A 72 6.76 -37.71 -13.30
C PRO A 72 8.19 -37.42 -12.82
N VAL A 73 8.89 -38.48 -12.41
CA VAL A 73 10.29 -38.41 -12.00
C VAL A 73 11.15 -37.95 -13.18
N GLY A 74 12.07 -37.01 -12.91
CA GLY A 74 13.01 -36.47 -13.90
C GLY A 74 12.56 -35.17 -14.59
N VAL A 75 11.34 -34.68 -14.30
CA VAL A 75 10.86 -33.38 -14.81
C VAL A 75 11.47 -32.19 -14.06
N MET A 76 11.77 -32.37 -12.77
CA MET A 76 12.40 -31.32 -11.96
C MET A 76 13.92 -31.38 -12.04
N ASP A 77 14.52 -30.27 -12.47
CA ASP A 77 15.95 -30.00 -12.36
C ASP A 77 16.21 -28.77 -11.46
N GLY A 78 17.49 -28.49 -11.23
CA GLY A 78 17.91 -27.34 -10.41
C GLY A 78 17.45 -26.00 -11.01
N ALA A 79 17.43 -25.86 -12.34
CA ALA A 79 17.07 -24.63 -13.01
C ALA A 79 15.58 -24.31 -12.84
N LEU A 80 14.72 -25.30 -13.07
CA LEU A 80 13.28 -25.17 -12.91
C LEU A 80 12.89 -24.92 -11.45
N SER A 81 13.51 -25.61 -10.50
CA SER A 81 13.26 -25.37 -9.08
C SER A 81 13.64 -23.94 -8.65
N GLY A 82 14.79 -23.43 -9.11
CA GLY A 82 15.24 -22.06 -8.85
C GLY A 82 14.34 -21.01 -9.51
N ALA A 83 13.87 -21.27 -10.74
CA ALA A 83 12.94 -20.41 -11.44
C ALA A 83 11.59 -20.31 -10.69
N LEU A 84 11.04 -21.45 -10.25
CA LEU A 84 9.80 -21.49 -9.48
C LEU A 84 9.92 -20.76 -8.14
N GLN A 85 11.01 -20.95 -7.39
CA GLN A 85 11.25 -20.21 -6.15
C GLN A 85 11.35 -18.70 -6.38
N THR A 86 12.04 -18.29 -7.44
CA THR A 86 12.21 -16.87 -7.79
C THR A 86 10.87 -16.25 -8.17
N LEU A 87 10.09 -16.93 -9.02
CA LEU A 87 8.75 -16.49 -9.39
C LEU A 87 7.82 -16.38 -8.18
N LEU A 88 7.88 -17.35 -7.28
CA LEU A 88 7.08 -17.34 -6.06
C LEU A 88 7.44 -16.15 -5.17
N LEU A 89 8.74 -15.89 -4.98
CA LEU A 89 9.22 -14.74 -4.20
C LEU A 89 8.73 -13.42 -4.79
N ILE A 90 8.88 -13.23 -6.10
CA ILE A 90 8.42 -12.03 -6.81
C ILE A 90 6.90 -11.90 -6.69
N LEU A 91 6.16 -12.99 -6.89
CA LEU A 91 4.69 -12.99 -6.83
C LEU A 91 4.19 -12.57 -5.44
N VAL A 92 4.84 -13.01 -4.37
CA VAL A 92 4.44 -12.65 -2.99
C VAL A 92 4.90 -11.24 -2.63
N LEU A 93 6.18 -10.92 -2.83
CA LEU A 93 6.74 -9.64 -2.35
C LEU A 93 6.35 -8.45 -3.23
N VAL A 94 6.14 -8.68 -4.54
CA VAL A 94 5.83 -7.64 -5.52
C VAL A 94 4.43 -7.84 -6.10
N GLY A 95 4.08 -9.07 -6.49
CA GLY A 95 2.77 -9.36 -7.08
C GLY A 95 1.60 -9.03 -6.15
N TYR A 96 1.63 -9.49 -4.89
CA TYR A 96 0.58 -9.17 -3.91
C TYR A 96 0.35 -7.66 -3.74
N PRO A 97 1.34 -6.83 -3.37
CA PRO A 97 1.08 -5.40 -3.18
C PRO A 97 0.66 -4.71 -4.48
N VAL A 98 1.26 -5.05 -5.62
CA VAL A 98 0.91 -4.45 -6.92
C VAL A 98 -0.53 -4.78 -7.32
N LEU A 99 -0.95 -6.04 -7.20
CA LEU A 99 -2.31 -6.46 -7.53
C LEU A 99 -3.31 -5.79 -6.60
N MET A 100 -3.02 -5.75 -5.29
CA MET A 100 -3.89 -5.08 -4.33
C MET A 100 -4.01 -3.58 -4.63
N GLU A 101 -2.90 -2.88 -4.85
CA GLU A 101 -2.95 -1.46 -5.18
C GLU A 101 -3.68 -1.20 -6.50
N ARG A 102 -3.51 -2.08 -7.48
CA ARG A 102 -4.20 -1.97 -8.77
C ARG A 102 -5.71 -2.16 -8.66
N PHE A 103 -6.16 -3.18 -7.92
CA PHE A 103 -7.57 -3.59 -7.92
C PHE A 103 -8.37 -3.07 -6.72
N ALA A 104 -7.74 -2.65 -5.63
CA ALA A 104 -8.41 -2.13 -4.43
C ALA A 104 -8.25 -0.61 -4.25
N GLY A 105 -7.97 0.11 -5.35
CA GLY A 105 -7.90 1.57 -5.37
C GLY A 105 -6.74 2.11 -4.54
N GLY A 106 -5.53 1.59 -4.76
CA GLY A 106 -4.31 1.99 -4.07
C GLY A 106 -4.12 1.42 -2.66
N ARG A 107 -5.00 0.50 -2.24
CA ARG A 107 -5.02 -0.02 -0.86
C ARG A 107 -4.69 -1.50 -0.79
N THR A 108 -3.79 -1.85 0.13
CA THR A 108 -3.50 -3.23 0.51
C THR A 108 -4.48 -3.71 1.59
N VAL A 109 -4.54 -5.02 1.88
CA VAL A 109 -5.47 -5.57 2.89
C VAL A 109 -5.23 -4.93 4.25
N GLY A 110 -3.97 -4.75 4.65
CA GLY A 110 -3.62 -4.05 5.88
C GLY A 110 -4.18 -2.63 5.91
N LYS A 111 -3.97 -1.84 4.84
CA LYS A 111 -4.52 -0.47 4.72
C LYS A 111 -6.05 -0.45 4.80
N LEU A 112 -6.74 -1.42 4.20
CA LEU A 112 -8.19 -1.56 4.28
C LEU A 112 -8.65 -1.87 5.71
N ALA A 113 -7.99 -2.81 6.38
CA ALA A 113 -8.33 -3.25 7.74
C ALA A 113 -8.21 -2.12 8.77
N VAL A 114 -7.19 -1.26 8.63
CA VAL A 114 -7.00 -0.10 9.53
C VAL A 114 -7.71 1.16 9.05
N GLY A 115 -8.50 1.09 7.97
CA GLY A 115 -9.30 2.22 7.47
C GLY A 115 -8.49 3.37 6.87
N LEU A 116 -7.27 3.10 6.39
CA LEU A 116 -6.43 4.12 5.76
C LEU A 116 -7.01 4.56 4.42
N ARG A 117 -7.13 5.87 4.25
CA ARG A 117 -7.48 6.51 2.99
C ARG A 117 -6.18 6.90 2.29
N VAL A 118 -6.02 6.41 1.07
CA VAL A 118 -4.89 6.76 0.20
C VAL A 118 -5.45 7.80 -0.75
N VAL A 119 -4.92 9.02 -0.67
CA VAL A 119 -5.21 10.16 -1.54
C VAL A 119 -4.13 10.26 -2.61
#